data_AF-X0TAR8-F1
#
_entry.id   AF-X0TAR8-F1
#
_cell.length_a   1.000
_cell.length_b   1.000
_cell.length_c   1.000
_cell.angle_alpha   90.00
_cell.angle_beta   90.00
_cell.angle_gamma   90.00
#
_symmetry.space_group_name_H-M   'P 1'
#
loop_
_entity.id
_entity.type
_entity.pdbx_description
1 polymer ?
#
loop_
_entity_poly.entity_id
_entity_poly.type
_entity_poly.pdbx_seq_one_letter_code
_entity_poly.pdbx_strand_id
1 'polypeptide(L)'
;SKDHSVRNTPKIVGGIDPQSTQLAQLLYSQIAGTVLPVSCPEVAEMTKVFENVFRSVNIALVNELAHLCERMGLSVWEVIDAASTKPFGYMPFYPGPGIGGHCIPLDPYYLANKARELDFHTRFIELAAEINEHMPYHVVSRVLELLSTRGKSLNGAKILVLGVAYKKDVEDSRESPALKIIQLLREKGAEV
;
A
#
# COMPACT_ATOMS: atom_id res chain seq x y z
N SER A 1 5.02 -5.40 13.96
CA SER A 1 5.64 -6.54 13.24
C SER A 1 6.28 -7.43 14.28
N LYS A 2 6.47 -8.73 14.04
CA LYS A 2 7.13 -9.63 15.01
C LYS A 2 8.56 -9.15 15.37
N ASP A 3 9.24 -8.49 14.42
CA ASP A 3 10.63 -8.03 14.59
C ASP A 3 10.77 -6.51 14.79
N HIS A 4 9.67 -5.75 14.73
CA HIS A 4 9.69 -4.28 14.89
C HIS A 4 8.77 -3.84 16.04
N SER A 5 9.38 -3.18 17.01
CA SER A 5 8.78 -2.61 18.21
C SER A 5 8.98 -1.09 18.25
N VAL A 6 8.33 -0.43 19.23
CA VAL A 6 8.58 0.99 19.51
C VAL A 6 10.07 1.25 19.76
N ARG A 7 10.75 0.31 20.42
CA ARG A 7 12.15 0.46 20.84
C ARG A 7 13.16 0.41 19.70
N ASN A 8 12.94 -0.41 18.67
CA ASN A 8 13.90 -0.55 17.56
C ASN A 8 13.47 0.17 16.26
N THR A 9 12.37 0.93 16.30
CA THR A 9 11.93 1.77 15.19
C THR A 9 12.32 3.22 15.48
N PRO A 10 13.23 3.84 14.71
CA PRO A 10 13.61 5.24 14.89
C PRO A 10 12.41 6.18 14.93
N LYS A 11 12.51 7.26 15.70
CA LYS A 11 11.48 8.30 15.80
C LYS A 11 12.01 9.61 15.24
N ILE A 12 11.30 10.19 14.29
CA ILE A 12 11.58 11.53 13.76
C ILE A 12 10.84 12.54 14.64
N VAL A 13 11.52 13.60 15.07
CA VAL A 13 10.94 14.66 15.93
C VAL A 13 11.26 16.03 15.35
N GLY A 14 10.24 16.84 15.08
CA GLY A 14 10.38 18.25 14.72
C GLY A 14 9.42 19.08 15.54
N GLY A 15 9.93 19.96 16.39
CA GLY A 15 9.13 20.89 17.20
C GLY A 15 9.02 22.26 16.53
N ILE A 16 7.98 23.01 16.89
CA ILE A 16 7.75 24.39 16.40
C ILE A 16 8.88 25.37 16.78
N ASP A 17 9.70 24.99 17.75
CA ASP A 17 10.89 25.71 18.20
C ASP A 17 11.95 24.72 18.74
N PRO A 18 13.20 25.17 19.01
CA PRO A 18 14.27 24.30 19.49
C PRO A 18 13.98 23.64 20.85
N GLN A 19 13.30 24.34 21.76
CA GLN A 19 12.95 23.81 23.08
C GLN A 19 11.90 22.71 22.96
N SER A 20 10.88 22.91 22.15
CA SER A 20 9.86 21.92 21.81
C SER A 20 10.47 20.65 21.21
N THR A 21 11.43 20.81 20.29
CA THR A 21 12.17 19.68 19.69
C THR A 21 12.98 18.91 20.74
N GLN A 22 13.70 19.63 21.60
CA GLN A 22 14.50 19.02 22.67
C GLN A 22 13.63 18.25 23.68
N LEU A 23 12.51 18.83 24.09
CA LEU A 23 11.58 18.19 25.03
C LEU A 23 10.94 16.93 24.43
N ALA A 24 10.51 16.98 23.18
CA ALA A 24 9.98 15.83 22.48
C ALA A 24 11.06 14.75 22.29
N GLN A 25 12.30 15.13 21.97
CA GLN A 25 13.42 14.20 21.88
C GLN A 25 13.65 13.48 23.22
N LEU A 26 13.73 14.22 24.33
CA LEU A 26 13.90 13.66 25.68
C LEU A 26 12.79 12.67 26.04
N LEU A 27 11.54 12.99 25.70
CA LEU A 27 10.39 12.12 25.92
C LEU A 27 10.51 10.82 25.11
N TYR A 28 10.73 10.91 23.80
CA TYR A 28 10.79 9.72 22.95
C TYR A 28 12.02 8.85 23.21
N SER A 29 13.13 9.43 23.66
CA SER A 29 14.33 8.68 24.06
C SER A 29 14.09 7.73 25.24
N GLN A 30 13.01 7.90 26.01
CA GLN A 30 12.65 6.96 27.09
C GLN A 30 12.13 5.62 26.54
N ILE A 31 11.58 5.60 25.32
CA ILE A 31 10.88 4.44 24.76
C ILE A 31 11.44 3.96 23.42
N ALA A 32 12.17 4.80 22.70
CA ALA A 32 12.80 4.50 21.41
C ALA A 32 14.32 4.50 21.52
N GLY A 33 14.97 3.52 20.88
CA GLY A 33 16.43 3.39 20.86
C GLY A 33 17.13 4.43 20.00
N THR A 34 16.42 5.00 19.01
CA THR A 34 16.93 6.06 18.14
C THR A 34 15.87 7.15 17.99
N VAL A 35 16.25 8.39 18.26
CA VAL A 35 15.43 9.58 18.01
C VAL A 35 16.22 10.56 17.16
N LEU A 36 15.69 10.91 15.99
CA LEU A 36 16.30 11.82 15.04
C LEU A 36 15.55 13.16 15.06
N PRO A 37 16.14 14.22 15.63
CA PRO A 37 15.57 15.55 15.54
C PRO A 37 15.72 16.11 14.11
N VAL A 38 14.71 16.84 13.65
CA VAL A 38 14.71 17.60 12.39
C VAL A 38 14.43 19.08 12.66
N SER A 39 14.65 19.92 11.65
CA SER A 39 14.68 21.38 11.80
C SER A 39 13.34 22.03 12.16
N CYS A 40 12.22 21.43 11.77
CA CYS A 40 10.88 21.99 11.96
C CYS A 40 9.81 20.88 11.86
N PRO A 41 8.56 21.09 12.33
CA PRO A 41 7.52 20.07 12.28
C PRO A 41 7.16 19.65 10.86
N GLU A 42 7.20 20.57 9.89
CA GLU A 42 6.85 20.31 8.49
C GLU A 42 7.76 19.25 7.87
N VAL A 43 9.06 19.22 8.25
CA VAL A 43 9.98 18.17 7.80
C VAL A 43 9.60 16.81 8.38
N ALA A 44 9.19 16.76 9.65
CA ALA A 44 8.74 15.52 10.29
C ALA A 44 7.43 15.01 9.66
N GLU A 45 6.47 15.90 9.41
CA GLU A 45 5.20 15.61 8.75
C GLU A 45 5.41 15.10 7.32
N MET A 46 6.20 15.83 6.52
CA MET A 46 6.52 15.45 5.14
C MET A 46 7.25 14.11 5.10
N THR A 47 8.13 13.82 6.06
CA THR A 47 8.81 12.51 6.14
C THR A 47 7.79 11.38 6.30
N LYS A 48 6.81 11.52 7.20
CA LYS A 48 5.77 10.50 7.42
C LYS A 48 4.94 10.27 6.16
N VAL A 49 4.54 11.34 5.49
CA VAL A 49 3.76 11.26 4.25
C VAL A 49 4.59 10.60 3.14
N PHE A 50 5.84 11.03 2.98
CA PHE A 50 6.75 10.50 1.96
C PHE A 50 7.00 8.99 2.12
N GLU A 51 7.18 8.48 3.34
CA GLU A 51 7.31 7.04 3.60
C GLU A 51 6.11 6.23 3.07
N ASN A 52 4.89 6.77 3.18
CA ASN A 52 3.68 6.10 2.73
C ASN A 52 3.46 6.26 1.22
N VAL A 53 3.79 7.43 0.66
CA VAL A 53 3.81 7.65 -0.80
C VAL A 53 4.81 6.71 -1.46
N PHE A 54 6.03 6.60 -0.92
CA PHE A 54 7.05 5.68 -1.41
C PHE A 54 6.55 4.23 -1.41
N ARG A 55 5.86 3.80 -0.35
CA ARG A 55 5.24 2.47 -0.30
C ARG A 55 4.13 2.31 -1.34
N SER A 56 3.23 3.28 -1.49
CA SER A 56 2.13 3.25 -2.46
C SER A 56 2.64 3.14 -3.89
N VAL A 57 3.62 3.97 -4.26
CA VAL A 57 4.25 4.00 -5.58
C VAL A 57 4.91 2.66 -5.92
N ASN A 58 5.67 2.08 -5.00
CA ASN A 58 6.33 0.81 -5.29
C ASN A 58 5.34 -0.36 -5.35
N ILE A 59 4.24 -0.34 -4.58
CA ILE A 59 3.16 -1.32 -4.71
C ILE A 59 2.48 -1.17 -6.10
N ALA A 60 2.23 0.05 -6.55
CA ALA A 60 1.67 0.30 -7.88
C ALA A 60 2.57 -0.24 -8.99
N LEU A 61 3.88 0.01 -8.88
CA LEU A 61 4.87 -0.49 -9.82
C LEU A 61 4.82 -2.01 -9.96
N VAL A 62 4.78 -2.76 -8.84
CA VAL A 62 4.73 -4.22 -8.90
C VAL A 62 3.37 -4.77 -9.31
N ASN A 63 2.28 -4.03 -9.02
CA ASN A 63 0.94 -4.34 -9.51
C ASN A 63 0.86 -4.23 -11.04
N GLU A 64 1.36 -3.12 -11.61
CA GLU A 64 1.45 -2.92 -13.05
C GLU A 64 2.35 -3.98 -13.71
N LEU A 65 3.49 -4.28 -13.09
CA LEU A 65 4.39 -5.34 -13.54
C LEU A 65 3.69 -6.72 -13.52
N ALA A 66 2.83 -7.01 -12.54
CA ALA A 66 2.07 -8.25 -12.50
C ALA A 66 1.18 -8.41 -13.73
N HIS A 67 0.48 -7.35 -14.16
CA HIS A 67 -0.33 -7.37 -15.39
C HIS A 67 0.52 -7.62 -16.64
N LEU A 68 1.71 -7.01 -16.70
CA LEU A 68 2.63 -7.24 -17.82
C LEU A 68 3.15 -8.68 -17.83
N CYS A 69 3.60 -9.20 -16.68
CA CYS A 69 4.05 -10.57 -16.53
C CYS A 69 2.98 -11.59 -16.96
N GLU A 70 1.70 -11.36 -16.62
CA GLU A 70 0.59 -12.19 -17.08
C GLU A 70 0.50 -12.25 -18.61
N ARG A 71 0.67 -11.12 -19.31
CA ARG A 71 0.66 -11.06 -20.78
C ARG A 71 1.89 -11.72 -21.40
N MET A 72 3.02 -11.68 -20.71
CA MET A 72 4.27 -12.31 -21.13
C MET A 72 4.33 -13.81 -20.80
N GLY A 73 3.37 -14.35 -20.03
CA GLY A 73 3.42 -15.72 -19.54
C GLY A 73 4.50 -15.94 -18.48
N LEU A 74 4.88 -14.90 -17.73
CA LEU A 74 5.91 -14.92 -16.69
C LEU A 74 5.28 -14.88 -15.29
N SER A 75 5.98 -15.48 -14.31
CA SER A 75 5.63 -15.35 -12.90
C SER A 75 6.22 -14.07 -12.32
N VAL A 76 5.37 -13.10 -11.96
CA VAL A 76 5.83 -11.87 -11.29
C VAL A 76 6.54 -12.16 -9.97
N TRP A 77 6.13 -13.22 -9.27
CA TRP A 77 6.76 -13.66 -8.02
C TRP A 77 8.19 -14.13 -8.26
N GLU A 78 8.43 -14.93 -9.29
CA GLU A 78 9.78 -15.38 -9.65
C GLU A 78 10.68 -14.20 -10.04
N VAL A 79 10.13 -13.23 -10.78
CA VAL A 79 10.84 -12.00 -11.15
C VAL A 79 11.24 -11.19 -9.91
N ILE A 80 10.32 -10.99 -8.96
CA ILE A 80 10.58 -10.28 -7.70
C ILE A 80 11.61 -11.02 -6.86
N ASP A 81 11.47 -12.34 -6.71
CA ASP A 81 12.39 -13.15 -5.91
C ASP A 81 13.81 -13.15 -6.51
N ALA A 82 13.93 -13.26 -7.84
CA ALA A 82 15.20 -13.13 -8.53
C ALA A 82 15.82 -11.74 -8.34
N ALA A 83 15.03 -10.66 -8.49
CA ALA A 83 15.50 -9.30 -8.28
C ALA A 83 15.93 -9.03 -6.82
N SER A 84 15.25 -9.67 -5.87
CA SER A 84 15.54 -9.58 -4.42
C SER A 84 16.90 -10.13 -4.02
N THR A 85 17.57 -10.90 -4.89
CA THR A 85 18.94 -11.37 -4.67
C THR A 85 19.98 -10.24 -4.73
N LYS A 86 19.63 -9.09 -5.33
CA LYS A 86 20.55 -7.97 -5.47
C LYS A 86 20.71 -7.25 -4.11
N PRO A 87 21.95 -7.09 -3.59
CA PRO A 87 22.15 -6.56 -2.25
C PRO A 87 21.99 -5.03 -2.13
N PHE A 88 21.74 -4.33 -3.25
CA PHE A 88 21.59 -2.87 -3.27
C PHE A 88 20.66 -2.43 -4.40
N GLY A 89 20.06 -1.25 -4.22
CA GLY A 89 19.22 -0.59 -5.23
C GLY A 89 17.89 -1.29 -5.53
N TYR A 90 17.55 -2.33 -4.75
CA TYR A 90 16.28 -3.03 -4.85
C TYR A 90 15.76 -3.35 -3.45
N MET A 91 14.50 -2.99 -3.21
CA MET A 91 13.77 -3.38 -2.01
C MET A 91 12.45 -4.00 -2.47
N PRO A 92 12.15 -5.24 -2.07
CA PRO A 92 11.01 -5.96 -2.61
C PRO A 92 9.69 -5.34 -2.15
N PHE A 93 8.78 -5.20 -3.10
CA PHE A 93 7.35 -5.03 -2.90
C PHE A 93 6.64 -6.16 -3.64
N TYR A 94 5.44 -6.48 -3.19
CA TYR A 94 4.69 -7.61 -3.73
C TYR A 94 3.33 -7.15 -4.24
N PRO A 95 2.89 -7.66 -5.40
CA PRO A 95 1.57 -7.33 -5.93
C PRO A 95 0.48 -7.89 -5.02
N GLY A 96 -0.70 -7.29 -5.09
CA GLY A 96 -1.82 -7.69 -4.26
C GLY A 96 -3.17 -7.29 -4.84
N PRO A 97 -4.28 -7.67 -4.17
CA PRO A 97 -5.63 -7.36 -4.63
C PRO A 97 -5.99 -5.86 -4.54
N GLY A 98 -5.09 -5.03 -4.03
CA GLY A 98 -5.25 -3.60 -3.78
C GLY A 98 -4.54 -3.20 -2.49
N ILE A 99 -4.65 -1.93 -2.13
CA ILE A 99 -4.13 -1.38 -0.86
C ILE A 99 -5.31 -1.09 0.06
N GLY A 100 -5.19 -1.46 1.33
CA GLY A 100 -6.16 -1.08 2.35
C GLY A 100 -5.53 -0.52 3.62
N GLY A 101 -6.37 -0.33 4.65
CA GLY A 101 -6.01 0.38 5.87
C GLY A 101 -6.08 1.90 5.72
N HIS A 102 -5.63 2.64 6.73
CA HIS A 102 -5.93 4.09 6.83
C HIS A 102 -4.88 5.00 6.20
N CYS A 103 -3.62 4.58 6.19
CA CYS A 103 -2.54 5.51 5.87
C CYS A 103 -2.19 5.50 4.39
N ILE A 104 -1.92 4.31 3.82
CA ILE A 104 -1.37 4.20 2.47
C ILE A 104 -2.41 4.61 1.40
N PRO A 105 -3.71 4.29 1.53
CA PRO A 105 -4.70 4.78 0.56
C PRO A 105 -4.92 6.30 0.63
N LEU A 106 -4.76 6.94 1.79
CA LEU A 106 -5.15 8.34 1.99
C LEU A 106 -3.99 9.33 1.80
N ASP A 107 -2.80 9.02 2.30
CA ASP A 107 -1.65 9.94 2.31
C ASP A 107 -1.24 10.44 0.90
N PRO A 108 -1.27 9.62 -0.17
CA PRO A 108 -1.05 10.09 -1.55
C PRO A 108 -2.01 11.20 -1.96
N TYR A 109 -3.30 11.06 -1.63
CA TYR A 109 -4.31 12.06 -1.96
C TYR A 109 -4.22 13.31 -1.09
N TYR A 110 -3.86 13.14 0.18
CA TYR A 110 -3.58 14.28 1.06
C TYR A 110 -2.44 15.14 0.49
N LEU A 111 -1.32 14.51 0.11
CA LEU A 111 -0.20 15.20 -0.49
C LEU A 111 -0.57 15.82 -1.85
N ALA A 112 -1.30 15.09 -2.68
CA ALA A 112 -1.77 15.60 -3.97
C ALA A 112 -2.65 16.83 -3.80
N ASN A 113 -3.58 16.82 -2.84
CA ASN A 113 -4.41 17.97 -2.52
C ASN A 113 -3.58 19.16 -2.04
N LYS A 114 -2.64 18.92 -1.12
CA LYS A 114 -1.77 19.99 -0.62
C LYS A 114 -0.90 20.60 -1.73
N ALA A 115 -0.44 19.77 -2.66
CA ALA A 115 0.34 20.23 -3.81
C ALA A 115 -0.49 21.09 -4.78
N ARG A 116 -1.77 20.76 -5.00
CA ARG A 116 -2.67 21.56 -5.84
C ARG A 116 -2.90 22.97 -5.29
N GLU A 117 -2.94 23.14 -3.96
CA GLU A 117 -2.98 24.47 -3.32
C GLU A 117 -1.76 25.34 -3.67
N LEU A 118 -0.65 24.71 -4.06
CA LEU A 118 0.60 25.36 -4.45
C LEU A 118 0.80 25.38 -5.98
N ASP A 119 -0.26 25.18 -6.76
CA ASP A 119 -0.22 25.10 -8.23
C ASP A 119 0.74 24.00 -8.75
N PHE A 120 0.85 22.89 -7.99
CA PHE A 120 1.70 21.75 -8.34
C PHE A 120 0.88 20.46 -8.49
N HIS A 121 1.06 19.77 -9.61
CA HIS A 121 0.38 18.51 -9.90
C HIS A 121 1.29 17.30 -9.66
N THR A 122 0.90 16.44 -8.71
CA THR A 122 1.63 15.22 -8.36
C THR A 122 1.25 14.02 -9.24
N ARG A 123 1.33 14.20 -10.57
CA ARG A 123 0.85 13.22 -11.59
C ARG A 123 1.33 11.78 -11.34
N PHE A 124 2.58 11.61 -10.91
CA PHE A 124 3.14 10.29 -10.64
C PHE A 124 2.53 9.62 -9.40
N ILE A 125 2.25 10.39 -8.36
CA ILE A 125 1.63 9.91 -7.12
C ILE A 125 0.17 9.56 -7.37
N GLU A 126 -0.54 10.39 -8.12
CA GLU A 126 -1.93 10.16 -8.50
C GLU A 126 -2.07 8.91 -9.39
N LEU A 127 -1.20 8.72 -10.38
CA LEU A 127 -1.18 7.52 -11.22
C LEU A 127 -0.93 6.25 -10.39
N ALA A 128 0.01 6.29 -9.45
CA ALA A 128 0.25 5.15 -8.57
C ALA A 128 -0.98 4.80 -7.72
N ALA A 129 -1.69 5.81 -7.20
CA ALA A 129 -2.92 5.59 -6.46
C ALA A 129 -4.01 4.95 -7.34
N GLU A 130 -4.20 5.45 -8.56
CA GLU A 130 -5.15 4.90 -9.54
C GLU A 130 -4.88 3.43 -9.88
N ILE A 131 -3.62 3.06 -10.15
CA ILE A 131 -3.23 1.67 -10.41
C ILE A 131 -3.61 0.78 -9.24
N ASN A 132 -3.32 1.21 -8.01
CA ASN A 132 -3.62 0.45 -6.80
C ASN A 132 -5.13 0.28 -6.56
N GLU A 133 -5.93 1.29 -6.85
CA GLU A 133 -7.40 1.27 -6.76
C GLU A 133 -8.05 0.40 -7.84
N HIS A 134 -7.36 0.17 -8.95
CA HIS A 134 -7.85 -0.67 -10.03
C HIS A 134 -7.68 -2.18 -9.74
N MET A 135 -6.79 -2.55 -8.83
CA MET A 135 -6.47 -3.96 -8.56
C MET A 135 -7.68 -4.85 -8.18
N PRO A 136 -8.67 -4.40 -7.39
CA PRO A 136 -9.90 -5.17 -7.16
C PRO A 136 -10.64 -5.55 -8.45
N TYR A 137 -10.68 -4.65 -9.44
CA TYR A 137 -11.31 -4.91 -10.74
C TYR A 137 -10.52 -5.92 -11.55
N HIS A 138 -9.18 -5.81 -11.54
CA HIS A 138 -8.30 -6.81 -12.14
C HIS A 138 -8.55 -8.20 -11.56
N VAL A 139 -8.58 -8.34 -10.23
CA VAL A 139 -8.83 -9.62 -9.55
C VAL A 139 -10.16 -10.23 -10.02
N VAL A 140 -11.22 -9.43 -10.11
CA VAL A 140 -12.52 -9.91 -10.59
C VAL A 140 -12.49 -10.30 -12.07
N SER A 141 -11.77 -9.56 -12.92
CA SER A 141 -11.55 -9.96 -14.32
C SER A 141 -10.84 -11.31 -14.42
N ARG A 142 -9.80 -11.51 -13.62
CA ARG A 142 -9.06 -12.79 -13.58
C ARG A 142 -9.92 -13.94 -13.10
N VAL A 143 -10.77 -13.74 -12.09
CA VAL A 143 -11.74 -14.76 -11.66
C VAL A 143 -12.69 -15.12 -12.81
N LEU A 144 -13.22 -14.12 -13.51
CA LEU A 144 -14.10 -14.34 -14.67
C LEU A 144 -13.39 -15.14 -15.76
N GLU A 145 -12.18 -14.73 -16.17
CA GLU A 145 -11.38 -15.42 -17.19
C GLU A 145 -11.09 -16.87 -16.80
N LEU A 146 -10.69 -17.12 -15.55
CA LEU A 146 -10.42 -18.48 -15.04
C LEU A 146 -11.69 -19.35 -15.01
N LEU A 147 -12.85 -18.79 -14.65
CA LEU A 147 -14.12 -19.52 -14.75
C LEU A 147 -14.46 -19.84 -16.22
N SER A 148 -14.27 -18.88 -17.13
CA SER A 148 -14.53 -19.07 -18.56
C SER A 148 -13.66 -20.17 -19.18
N THR A 149 -12.39 -20.30 -18.79
CA THR A 149 -11.53 -21.42 -19.26
C THR A 149 -12.06 -22.81 -18.85
N ARG A 150 -12.95 -22.86 -17.84
CA ARG A 150 -13.61 -24.08 -17.36
C ARG A 150 -15.07 -24.19 -17.82
N GLY A 151 -15.50 -23.34 -18.76
CA GLY A 151 -16.88 -23.29 -19.26
C GLY A 151 -17.90 -22.82 -18.22
N LYS A 152 -17.47 -22.09 -17.17
CA LYS A 152 -18.34 -21.57 -16.12
C LYS A 152 -18.54 -20.07 -16.28
N SER A 153 -19.76 -19.60 -15.99
CA SER A 153 -20.07 -18.17 -15.84
C SER A 153 -19.76 -17.71 -14.42
N LEU A 154 -19.53 -16.40 -14.26
CA LEU A 154 -19.46 -15.76 -12.94
C LEU A 154 -20.84 -15.62 -12.30
N ASN A 155 -21.87 -15.32 -13.10
CA ASN A 155 -23.26 -15.31 -12.64
C ASN A 155 -23.67 -16.72 -12.19
N GLY A 156 -24.17 -16.84 -10.95
CA GLY A 156 -24.51 -18.10 -10.30
C GLY A 156 -23.31 -18.90 -9.76
N ALA A 157 -22.08 -18.40 -9.88
CA ALA A 157 -20.92 -19.07 -9.33
C ALA A 157 -20.88 -18.92 -7.80
N LYS A 158 -20.61 -20.02 -7.10
CA LYS A 158 -20.31 -20.01 -5.66
C LYS A 158 -18.83 -19.75 -5.43
N ILE A 159 -18.50 -18.65 -4.77
CA ILE A 159 -17.12 -18.21 -4.56
C ILE A 159 -16.88 -18.02 -3.07
N LEU A 160 -15.95 -18.77 -2.49
CA LEU A 160 -15.50 -18.58 -1.12
C LEU A 160 -14.36 -17.56 -1.07
N VAL A 161 -14.56 -16.43 -0.40
CA VAL A 161 -13.49 -15.44 -0.13
C VAL A 161 -12.86 -15.73 1.23
N LEU A 162 -11.57 -16.07 1.22
CA LEU A 162 -10.79 -16.35 2.42
C LEU A 162 -9.94 -15.14 2.81
N GLY A 163 -10.35 -14.46 3.88
CA GLY A 163 -9.67 -13.27 4.41
C GLY A 163 -10.36 -11.97 3.99
N VAL A 164 -10.72 -11.15 4.99
CA VAL A 164 -11.39 -9.85 4.78
C VAL A 164 -10.61 -8.68 5.39
N ALA A 165 -9.70 -8.94 6.33
CA ALA A 165 -8.82 -7.91 6.87
C ALA A 165 -7.92 -7.32 5.78
N TYR A 166 -7.55 -6.04 5.91
CA TYR A 166 -6.75 -5.34 4.89
C TYR A 166 -5.28 -5.82 4.82
N LYS A 167 -4.81 -6.53 5.85
CA LYS A 167 -3.50 -7.18 5.89
C LYS A 167 -3.55 -8.43 6.77
N LYS A 168 -2.53 -9.29 6.63
CA LYS A 168 -2.34 -10.44 7.52
C LYS A 168 -2.19 -10.04 8.98
N ASP A 169 -2.56 -10.94 9.88
CA ASP A 169 -2.36 -10.84 11.33
C ASP A 169 -3.07 -9.66 12.01
N VAL A 170 -4.14 -9.11 11.40
CA VAL A 170 -5.03 -8.12 12.03
C VAL A 170 -6.50 -8.42 11.74
N GLU A 171 -7.39 -7.88 12.55
CA GLU A 171 -8.85 -8.01 12.38
C GLU A 171 -9.46 -6.84 11.59
N ASP A 172 -8.69 -5.78 11.36
CA ASP A 172 -9.16 -4.54 10.75
C ASP A 172 -9.47 -4.73 9.25
N SER A 173 -10.73 -4.54 8.88
CA SER A 173 -11.25 -4.66 7.52
C SER A 173 -11.52 -3.31 6.84
N ARG A 174 -11.23 -2.19 7.51
CA ARG A 174 -11.46 -0.86 6.96
C ARG A 174 -10.59 -0.64 5.72
N GLU A 175 -11.20 -0.08 4.67
CA GLU A 175 -10.59 0.09 3.34
C GLU A 175 -10.02 -1.21 2.75
N SER A 176 -10.48 -2.38 3.19
CA SER A 176 -9.93 -3.65 2.68
C SER A 176 -10.31 -3.86 1.22
N PRO A 177 -9.35 -4.21 0.34
CA PRO A 177 -9.65 -4.52 -1.06
C PRO A 177 -10.58 -5.73 -1.20
N ALA A 178 -10.59 -6.63 -0.20
CA ALA A 178 -11.49 -7.79 -0.19
C ALA A 178 -12.96 -7.37 -0.18
N LEU A 179 -13.32 -6.27 0.51
CA LEU A 179 -14.70 -5.77 0.53
C LEU A 179 -15.14 -5.31 -0.85
N LYS A 180 -14.26 -4.60 -1.57
CA LYS A 180 -14.53 -4.17 -2.94
C LYS A 180 -14.64 -5.35 -3.90
N ILE A 181 -13.78 -6.37 -3.75
CA ILE A 181 -13.85 -7.59 -4.55
C ILE A 181 -15.18 -8.33 -4.30
N ILE A 182 -15.59 -8.53 -3.04
CA ILE A 182 -16.86 -9.16 -2.69
C ILE A 182 -18.04 -8.41 -3.31
N GLN A 183 -18.03 -7.08 -3.20
CA GLN A 183 -19.05 -6.22 -3.84
C GLN A 183 -19.10 -6.46 -5.35
N LEU A 184 -17.97 -6.34 -6.06
CA LEU A 184 -17.89 -6.49 -7.51
C LEU A 184 -18.28 -7.89 -8.00
N LEU A 185 -17.94 -8.94 -7.25
CA LEU A 185 -18.36 -10.31 -7.55
C LEU A 185 -19.89 -10.46 -7.42
N ARG A 186 -20.49 -9.93 -6.35
CA ARG A 186 -21.94 -9.94 -6.14
C ARG A 186 -22.69 -9.14 -7.20
N GLU A 187 -22.18 -7.98 -7.60
CA GLU A 187 -22.72 -7.18 -8.71
C GLU A 187 -22.74 -7.94 -10.05
N LYS A 188 -21.82 -8.88 -10.25
CA LYS A 188 -21.78 -9.78 -11.42
C LYS A 188 -22.58 -11.09 -11.25
N GLY A 189 -23.36 -11.21 -10.16
CA GLY A 189 -24.25 -12.33 -9.90
C GLY A 189 -23.60 -13.54 -9.22
N ALA A 190 -22.39 -13.42 -8.69
CA ALA A 190 -21.78 -14.50 -7.90
C ALA A 190 -22.40 -14.59 -6.50
N GLU A 191 -22.48 -15.81 -5.98
CA GLU A 191 -22.81 -16.11 -4.58
C GLU A 191 -21.50 -16.14 -3.77
N VAL A 192 -21.28 -15.10 -2.95
CA VAL A 192 -20.05 -14.88 -2.16
C VAL A 192 -20.32 -14.89 -0.67
#